data_AF-A0A958T278-F1
#
_entry.id   AF-A0A958T278-F1
#
_cell.length_a   1.000
_cell.length_b   1.000
_cell.length_c   1.000
_cell.angle_alpha   90.00
_cell.angle_beta   90.00
_cell.angle_gamma   90.00
#
_symmetry.space_group_name_H-M   'P 1'
#
loop_
_entity.id
_entity.type
_entity.pdbx_description
1 polymer ?
#
loop_
_entity_poly.entity_id
_entity_poly.type
_entity_poly.pdbx_seq_one_letter_code
_entity_poly.pdbx_strand_id
1 'polypeptide(L)'
;MSKRHINKVAVIGSGIMGSGIACHFANIGVQVLLLDIVPRELNDAEKAKGLTLQDKAVRNRIVNDSLQKSIKSNPKPLYHPSFASRISTGNLEDDVAKVKE
;
A
#
# COMPACT_ATOMS: atom_id res chain seq x y z
N MET A 1 -17.63 29.11 2.67
CA MET A 1 -16.58 28.15 3.06
C MET A 1 -15.64 27.95 1.88
N SER A 2 -14.31 28.01 2.06
CA SER A 2 -13.37 27.68 0.99
C SER A 2 -13.47 26.20 0.63
N LYS A 3 -13.60 25.86 -0.65
CA LYS A 3 -13.57 24.46 -1.11
C LYS A 3 -12.16 23.90 -0.87
N ARG A 4 -12.02 22.93 0.04
CA ARG A 4 -10.79 22.14 0.20
C ARG A 4 -10.79 21.01 -0.82
N HIS A 5 -9.81 21.00 -1.72
CA HIS A 5 -9.57 19.89 -2.63
C HIS A 5 -8.62 18.88 -1.97
N ILE A 6 -9.02 17.61 -1.93
CA ILE A 6 -8.20 16.52 -1.40
C ILE A 6 -7.46 15.87 -2.57
N ASN A 7 -6.15 16.10 -2.65
CA ASN A 7 -5.31 15.55 -3.72
C ASN A 7 -4.44 14.38 -3.26
N LYS A 8 -4.34 14.18 -1.93
CA LYS A 8 -3.56 13.12 -1.28
C LYS A 8 -4.37 12.47 -0.18
N VAL A 9 -4.26 11.14 -0.04
CA VAL A 9 -4.92 10.37 1.02
C VAL A 9 -3.95 9.32 1.58
N ALA A 10 -3.92 9.16 2.90
CA ALA A 10 -3.29 8.01 3.54
C ALA A 10 -4.35 6.96 3.89
N VAL A 11 -4.10 5.71 3.55
CA VAL A 11 -4.93 4.55 3.91
C VAL A 11 -4.10 3.66 4.82
N ILE A 12 -4.58 3.44 6.04
CA ILE A 12 -3.91 2.59 7.04
C ILE A 12 -4.64 1.24 7.10
N GLY A 13 -3.90 0.17 6.79
CA GLY A 13 -4.40 -1.19 6.61
C GLY A 13 -4.53 -1.54 5.13
N SER A 14 -3.79 -2.57 4.68
CA SER A 14 -3.71 -2.97 3.28
C SER A 14 -4.56 -4.17 2.91
N GLY A 15 -5.35 -4.71 3.84
CA GLY A 15 -6.27 -5.83 3.59
C GLY A 15 -7.25 -5.56 2.42
N ILE A 16 -8.12 -6.53 2.12
CA ILE A 16 -8.99 -6.51 0.93
C ILE A 16 -9.71 -5.15 0.75
N MET A 17 -10.32 -4.63 1.81
CA MET A 17 -11.02 -3.35 1.77
C MET A 17 -10.05 -2.16 1.63
N GLY A 18 -8.95 -2.14 2.39
CA GLY A 18 -8.00 -1.04 2.37
C GLY A 18 -7.31 -0.86 1.03
N SER A 19 -6.84 -1.95 0.42
CA SER A 19 -6.31 -1.93 -0.95
C SER A 19 -7.36 -1.52 -1.99
N GLY A 20 -8.62 -1.93 -1.81
CA GLY A 20 -9.73 -1.50 -2.66
C GLY A 20 -10.01 0.00 -2.57
N ILE A 21 -10.01 0.57 -1.36
CA ILE A 21 -10.16 2.01 -1.12
C ILE A 21 -9.00 2.78 -1.75
N ALA A 22 -7.76 2.29 -1.59
CA ALA A 22 -6.59 2.88 -2.23
C ALA A 22 -6.71 2.89 -3.75
N CYS A 23 -7.15 1.78 -4.35
CA CYS A 23 -7.41 1.72 -5.79
C CYS A 23 -8.52 2.68 -6.23
N HIS A 24 -9.58 2.84 -5.44
CA HIS A 24 -10.67 3.77 -5.75
C HIS A 24 -10.20 5.22 -5.81
N PHE A 25 -9.40 5.67 -4.83
CA PHE A 25 -8.79 7.00 -4.86
C PHE A 25 -7.80 7.16 -6.02
N ALA A 26 -6.98 6.15 -6.27
CA ALA A 26 -6.06 6.16 -7.40
C ALA A 26 -6.78 6.30 -8.74
N ASN A 27 -7.96 5.67 -8.92
CA ASN A 27 -8.76 5.79 -10.14
C ASN A 27 -9.18 7.23 -10.44
N ILE A 28 -9.52 8.00 -9.41
CA ILE A 28 -9.97 9.39 -9.55
C ILE A 28 -8.83 10.42 -9.57
N GLY A 29 -7.56 9.97 -9.62
CA GLY A 29 -6.41 10.85 -9.75
C GLY A 29 -5.78 11.31 -8.43
N VAL A 30 -6.23 10.79 -7.29
CA VAL A 30 -5.68 11.11 -5.98
C VAL A 30 -4.42 10.28 -5.72
N GLN A 31 -3.38 10.91 -5.15
CA GLN A 31 -2.19 10.20 -4.68
C GLN A 31 -2.49 9.49 -3.36
N VAL A 32 -2.13 8.22 -3.27
CA VAL A 32 -2.44 7.38 -2.11
C VAL A 32 -1.17 6.88 -1.46
N LEU A 33 -1.06 7.07 -0.15
CA LEU A 33 -0.09 6.39 0.68
C LEU A 33 -0.78 5.22 1.39
N LEU A 34 -0.50 3.99 0.99
CA LEU A 34 -1.02 2.78 1.62
C LEU A 34 0.00 2.27 2.64
N LEU A 35 -0.39 2.21 3.91
CA LEU A 35 0.45 1.77 5.01
C LEU A 35 -0.09 0.50 5.66
N ASP A 36 0.81 -0.38 6.10
CA ASP A 36 0.44 -1.52 6.95
C ASP A 36 1.50 -1.79 8.03
N ILE A 37 1.27 -2.78 8.87
CA ILE A 37 2.23 -3.26 9.86
C ILE A 37 3.41 -3.97 9.20
N VAL A 38 4.54 -4.02 9.92
CA VAL A 38 5.69 -4.86 9.55
C VAL A 38 5.41 -6.33 9.92
N PRO A 39 5.95 -7.30 9.18
CA PRO A 39 5.89 -8.70 9.59
C PRO A 39 6.60 -8.95 10.91
N ARG A 40 6.02 -9.86 11.72
CA ARG A 40 6.65 -10.34 12.96
C ARG A 40 7.59 -11.53 12.75
N GLU A 41 7.48 -12.17 11.61
CA GLU A 41 8.25 -13.36 11.26
C GLU A 41 8.56 -13.42 9.76
N LEU A 42 9.67 -14.08 9.46
CA LEU A 42 10.10 -14.36 8.10
C LEU A 42 9.30 -15.53 7.52
N ASN A 43 8.98 -15.45 6.24
CA ASN A 43 8.45 -16.60 5.51
C ASN A 43 9.58 -17.50 5.00
N ASP A 44 9.24 -18.70 4.55
CA ASP A 44 10.24 -19.67 4.11
C ASP A 44 11.04 -19.19 2.88
N ALA A 45 10.40 -18.39 2.02
CA ALA A 45 11.06 -17.80 0.84
C ALA A 45 12.12 -16.74 1.22
N GLU A 46 11.91 -15.99 2.30
CA GLU A 46 12.84 -15.00 2.83
C GLU A 46 13.97 -15.67 3.59
N LYS A 47 13.66 -16.70 4.39
CA LYS A 47 14.68 -17.54 5.07
C LYS A 47 15.62 -18.16 4.03
N ALA A 48 15.07 -18.71 2.94
CA ALA A 48 15.86 -19.27 1.85
C ALA A 48 16.73 -18.23 1.12
N LYS A 49 16.34 -16.96 1.13
CA LYS A 49 17.09 -15.84 0.54
C LYS A 49 18.06 -15.16 1.51
N GLY A 50 18.12 -15.62 2.77
CA GLY A 50 18.95 -15.00 3.80
C GLY A 50 18.49 -13.59 4.20
N LEU A 51 17.23 -13.25 3.96
CA LEU A 51 16.66 -11.96 4.36
C LEU A 51 16.36 -11.92 5.85
N THR A 52 16.34 -10.71 6.39
CA THR A 52 16.09 -10.39 7.80
C THR A 52 14.83 -9.55 7.96
N LEU A 53 14.32 -9.46 9.19
CA LEU A 53 13.16 -8.58 9.50
C LEU A 53 13.48 -7.09 9.32
N GLN A 54 14.74 -6.73 9.13
CA GLN A 54 15.17 -5.35 8.88
C GLN A 54 15.18 -4.98 7.40
N ASP A 55 15.14 -5.97 6.51
CA ASP A 55 15.13 -5.71 5.08
C ASP A 55 13.83 -5.03 4.67
N LYS A 56 13.94 -3.90 3.96
CA LYS A 56 12.78 -3.11 3.51
C LYS A 56 11.76 -3.94 2.71
N ALA A 57 12.24 -4.92 1.94
CA ALA A 57 11.39 -5.84 1.20
C ALA A 57 10.50 -6.69 2.12
N VAL A 58 11.05 -7.13 3.26
CA VAL A 58 10.33 -7.87 4.29
C VAL A 58 9.39 -6.92 5.05
N ARG A 59 9.90 -5.77 5.52
CA ARG A 59 9.13 -4.77 6.29
C ARG A 59 7.87 -4.30 5.55
N ASN A 60 7.96 -4.15 4.22
CA ASN A 60 6.82 -3.75 3.37
C ASN A 60 6.10 -4.93 2.69
N ARG A 61 6.42 -6.19 3.03
CA ARG A 61 5.82 -7.35 2.36
C ARG A 61 4.30 -7.34 2.46
N ILE A 62 3.74 -7.14 3.66
CA ILE A 62 2.29 -7.26 3.90
C ILE A 62 1.53 -6.28 3.00
N VAL A 63 1.96 -5.02 2.96
CA VAL A 63 1.33 -3.98 2.13
C VAL A 63 1.49 -4.26 0.64
N ASN A 64 2.68 -4.69 0.22
CA ASN A 64 2.96 -4.98 -1.19
C ASN A 64 2.16 -6.18 -1.70
N ASP A 65 2.15 -7.27 -0.93
CA ASP A 65 1.43 -8.50 -1.28
C ASP A 65 -0.07 -8.25 -1.35
N SER A 66 -0.62 -7.50 -0.39
CA SER A 66 -2.05 -7.21 -0.35
C SER A 66 -2.48 -6.29 -1.50
N LEU A 67 -1.68 -5.27 -1.82
CA LEU A 67 -1.93 -4.41 -2.98
C LEU A 67 -1.84 -5.21 -4.29
N GLN A 68 -0.81 -6.05 -4.45
CA GLN A 68 -0.65 -6.89 -5.65
C GLN A 68 -1.80 -7.89 -5.82
N LYS A 69 -2.26 -8.52 -4.73
CA LYS A 69 -3.44 -9.38 -4.73
C LYS A 69 -4.69 -8.60 -5.15
N SER A 70 -4.87 -7.39 -4.64
CA SER A 70 -6.00 -6.53 -4.98
C SER A 70 -5.96 -6.12 -6.46
N ILE A 71 -4.83 -5.64 -6.99
CA ILE A 71 -4.71 -5.22 -8.39
C ILE A 71 -5.02 -6.38 -9.37
N LYS A 72 -4.70 -7.61 -8.97
CA LYS A 72 -4.93 -8.82 -9.76
C LYS A 72 -6.32 -9.45 -9.55
N SER A 73 -7.14 -8.93 -8.64
CA SER A 73 -8.48 -9.50 -8.39
C SER A 73 -9.41 -9.33 -9.59
N ASN A 74 -10.47 -10.14 -9.64
CA ASN A 74 -11.53 -10.04 -10.63
C ASN A 74 -12.88 -9.83 -9.91
N PRO A 75 -13.60 -8.71 -10.14
CA PRO A 75 -13.28 -7.61 -11.05
C PRO A 75 -12.02 -6.83 -10.63
N LYS A 76 -11.35 -6.23 -11.63
CA LYS A 76 -10.17 -5.40 -11.39
C LYS A 76 -10.58 -4.11 -10.67
N PRO A 77 -9.94 -3.74 -9.55
CA PRO A 77 -10.31 -2.54 -8.81
C PRO A 77 -9.77 -1.25 -9.46
N LEU A 78 -8.72 -1.35 -10.30
CA LEU A 78 -8.18 -0.23 -11.05
C LEU A 78 -8.77 -0.16 -12.46
N TYR A 79 -9.17 1.04 -12.90
CA TYR A 79 -9.68 1.28 -14.26
C TYR A 79 -8.59 1.12 -15.32
N HIS A 80 -7.36 1.52 -14.99
CA HIS A 80 -6.19 1.32 -15.84
C HIS A 80 -4.98 0.90 -15.00
N PRO A 81 -4.16 -0.06 -15.44
CA PRO A 81 -3.01 -0.55 -14.66
C PRO A 81 -2.02 0.55 -14.28
N SER A 82 -1.86 1.58 -15.12
CA SER A 82 -0.97 2.71 -14.83
C SER A 82 -1.38 3.51 -13.59
N PHE A 83 -2.65 3.43 -13.15
CA PHE A 83 -3.12 4.16 -11.97
C PHE A 83 -2.54 3.58 -10.67
N ALA A 84 -2.00 2.36 -10.69
CA ALA A 84 -1.24 1.81 -9.57
C ALA A 84 -0.03 2.69 -9.21
N SER A 85 0.53 3.45 -10.16
CA SER A 85 1.63 4.41 -9.90
C SER A 85 1.24 5.55 -8.95
N ARG A 86 -0.06 5.79 -8.75
CA ARG A 86 -0.57 6.77 -7.79
C ARG A 86 -0.60 6.22 -6.35
N ILE A 87 -0.37 4.91 -6.17
CA ILE A 87 -0.37 4.25 -4.86
C ILE A 87 1.08 3.97 -4.47
N SER A 88 1.55 4.68 -3.45
CA SER A 88 2.82 4.41 -2.78
C SER A 88 2.57 3.51 -1.57
N THR A 89 3.42 2.50 -1.37
CA THR A 89 3.33 1.59 -0.23
C THR A 89 4.38 1.91 0.82
N GLY A 90 4.05 1.67 2.09
CA GLY A 90 4.95 1.84 3.22
C GLY A 90 4.47 1.08 4.46
N ASN A 91 5.19 1.24 5.57
CA ASN A 91 4.80 0.65 6.85
C ASN A 91 4.65 1.68 7.96
N LEU A 92 3.93 1.30 9.03
CA LEU A 92 3.61 2.19 10.14
C LEU A 92 4.81 2.55 11.03
N GLU A 93 5.89 1.78 11.01
CA GLU A 93 7.08 2.08 11.81
C GLU A 93 7.98 3.10 11.11
N ASP A 94 8.20 2.94 9.80
CA ASP A 94 9.16 3.73 9.03
C ASP A 94 8.52 4.93 8.33
N ASP A 95 7.26 4.79 7.88
CA ASP A 95 6.65 5.70 6.90
C ASP A 95 5.48 6.52 7.45
N VAL A 96 5.06 6.32 8.72
CA VAL A 96 3.93 7.06 9.31
C VAL A 96 4.13 8.58 9.29
N ALA A 97 5.37 9.04 9.37
CA ALA A 97 5.70 10.46 9.29
C ALA A 97 5.32 11.10 7.94
N LYS A 98 5.14 10.32 6.87
CA LYS A 98 4.71 10.82 5.55
C LYS A 98 3.24 11.22 5.49
N VAL A 99 2.43 10.84 6.48
CA VAL A 99 1.01 11.22 6.56
C VAL A 99 0.82 12.75 6.68
N LYS A 100 1.87 13.48 7.10
CA LYS A 100 1.86 14.94 7.20
C LYS A 100 2.03 15.68 5.85
N GLU A 101 2.47 14.98 4.80
CA GLU A 101 2.80 15.53 3.48
C GLU A 101 1.60 15.67 2.53
#